data_AF-A0A1Q3W638-F1
#
_entry.id   AF-A0A1Q3W638-F1
#
_cell.length_a   1.000
_cell.length_b   1.000
_cell.length_c   1.000
_cell.angle_alpha   90.00
_cell.angle_beta   90.00
_cell.angle_gamma   90.00
#
_symmetry.space_group_name_H-M   'P 1'
#
loop_
_entity.id
_entity.type
_entity.pdbx_description
1 polymer ?
#
loop_
_entity_poly.entity_id
_entity_poly.type
_entity_poly.pdbx_seq_one_letter_code
_entity_poly.pdbx_strand_id
1 'polypeptide(L)'
;MRAGSSELPSHTFEAGRVETLDLLRLFAVAVVVLFHFGFHGPTGPAQTYVAVPQFDGFARYGYLGVQLFFVISGFVIAYSAMGRSVSQFAIARISRLYPAFLFCMTLSFLVTLVFGSAYFEVTPRQWLANLTVAAPAWHQPYVDSVYWTLIIEMIFYAWIGVLIATGLFPKHIVKVVVGWLLVSLLNEAWIGSYVLRKILLTDQSGFFSCGVLLFEICRGRRGAGIQLLFGAAAMIAVAQAVKNVEGWRVMTGQSFDGVTVGVLSICILALAIVAVRIGRLPLPSGLVMALGGLTYPAYLLNQMIGYVAFLHLRAFVPAVPLFALIVCGIGVLSWLIWKYVDRPGQRFMRTMLTRLFEKATHLAGRSRPLAPASN
;
A
#
# COMPACT_ATOMS: atom_id res chain seq x y z
N MET A 1 44.04 16.44 -34.45
CA MET A 1 42.98 17.10 -33.65
C MET A 1 41.85 16.09 -33.43
N ARG A 2 41.77 15.51 -32.23
CA ARG A 2 40.68 14.60 -31.83
C ARG A 2 39.54 15.47 -31.28
N ALA A 3 38.43 15.55 -32.00
CA ALA A 3 37.22 16.20 -31.51
C ALA A 3 36.55 15.28 -30.50
N GLY A 4 36.43 15.77 -29.26
CA GLY A 4 35.85 15.04 -28.14
C GLY A 4 34.36 14.80 -28.33
N SER A 5 33.96 13.54 -28.25
CA SER A 5 32.59 13.14 -27.96
C SER A 5 32.27 13.52 -26.53
N SER A 6 31.54 14.62 -26.34
CA SER A 6 30.90 14.95 -25.08
C SER A 6 29.77 13.93 -24.84
N GLU A 7 30.11 12.85 -24.14
CA GLU A 7 29.11 11.96 -23.56
C GLU A 7 28.27 12.76 -22.56
N LEU A 8 27.03 13.07 -22.95
CA LEU A 8 26.02 13.54 -22.02
C LEU A 8 25.79 12.42 -20.99
N PRO A 9 25.81 12.71 -19.67
CA PRO A 9 25.57 11.70 -18.66
C PRO A 9 24.14 11.18 -18.84
N SER A 10 24.04 9.99 -19.41
CA SER A 10 22.81 9.22 -19.40
C SER A 10 22.59 8.77 -17.96
N HIS A 11 21.79 9.53 -17.22
CA HIS A 11 21.16 9.01 -16.01
C HIS A 11 20.12 7.97 -16.43
N THR A 12 20.57 6.87 -17.02
CA THR A 12 19.84 5.61 -17.00
C THR A 12 19.62 5.30 -15.54
N PHE A 13 18.37 5.24 -15.10
CA PHE A 13 18.00 4.50 -13.91
C PHE A 13 18.57 3.09 -14.11
N GLU A 14 19.80 2.84 -13.65
CA GLU A 14 20.23 1.49 -13.37
C GLU A 14 19.16 0.87 -12.48
N ALA A 15 18.88 -0.42 -12.67
CA ALA A 15 17.84 -1.18 -12.00
C ALA A 15 18.08 -1.32 -10.47
N GLY A 16 18.24 -0.19 -9.80
CA GLY A 16 18.48 -0.02 -8.38
C GLY A 16 17.21 0.43 -7.69
N ARG A 17 17.09 -0.03 -6.46
CA ARG A 17 16.06 0.37 -5.50
C ARG A 17 16.10 1.88 -5.26
N VAL A 18 14.93 2.51 -5.22
CA VAL A 18 14.77 3.92 -4.83
C VAL A 18 14.68 4.00 -3.31
N GLU A 19 15.81 4.26 -2.66
CA GLU A 19 15.97 4.24 -1.20
C GLU A 19 15.07 5.25 -0.49
N THR A 20 14.90 6.42 -1.09
CA THR A 20 14.05 7.50 -0.59
C THR A 20 12.57 7.11 -0.51
N LEU A 21 12.10 6.22 -1.38
CA LEU A 21 10.72 5.71 -1.31
C LEU A 21 10.50 4.83 -0.07
N ASP A 22 11.55 4.21 0.46
CA ASP A 22 11.43 3.43 1.69
C ASP A 22 11.34 4.31 2.93
N LEU A 23 12.08 5.43 2.96
CA LEU A 23 11.86 6.45 4.00
C LEU A 23 10.49 7.10 3.87
N LEU A 24 10.02 7.33 2.64
CA LEU A 24 8.70 7.88 2.42
C LEU A 24 7.59 6.94 2.90
N ARG A 25 7.76 5.62 2.74
CA ARG A 25 6.89 4.62 3.37
C ARG A 25 6.94 4.68 4.89
N LEU A 26 8.12 4.83 5.47
CA LEU A 26 8.25 4.94 6.92
C LEU A 26 7.53 6.17 7.46
N PHE A 27 7.68 7.30 6.77
CA PHE A 27 6.92 8.52 7.06
C PHE A 27 5.40 8.28 6.94
N ALA A 28 4.95 7.62 5.87
CA ALA A 28 3.54 7.29 5.68
C ALA A 28 3.00 6.38 6.81
N VAL A 29 3.75 5.36 7.25
CA VAL A 29 3.38 4.55 8.43
C VAL A 29 3.26 5.46 9.65
N ALA A 30 4.28 6.27 9.95
CA ALA A 30 4.31 7.09 11.15
C ALA A 30 3.11 8.05 11.23
N VAL A 31 2.73 8.67 10.10
CA VAL A 31 1.57 9.56 10.00
C VAL A 31 0.25 8.78 10.18
N VAL A 32 0.15 7.54 9.69
CA VAL A 32 -1.01 6.67 9.94
C VAL A 32 -1.09 6.24 11.41
N VAL A 33 0.05 5.92 12.04
CA VAL A 33 0.09 5.59 13.47
C VAL A 33 -0.35 6.79 14.31
N LEU A 34 0.13 8.00 13.97
CA LEU A 34 -0.34 9.23 14.60
C LEU A 34 -1.85 9.41 14.44
N PHE A 35 -2.42 9.12 13.26
CA PHE A 35 -3.87 9.13 13.08
C PHE A 35 -4.58 8.13 13.99
N HIS A 36 -4.10 6.90 14.07
CA HIS A 36 -4.75 5.88 14.89
C HIS A 36 -4.72 6.19 16.38
N PHE A 37 -3.65 6.77 16.93
CA PHE A 37 -3.57 7.06 18.37
C PHE A 37 -4.01 8.48 18.72
N GLY A 38 -3.73 9.45 17.85
CA GLY A 38 -3.98 10.87 18.09
C GLY A 38 -5.39 11.32 17.71
N PHE A 39 -6.14 10.54 16.91
CA PHE A 39 -7.50 10.93 16.50
C PHE A 39 -8.49 9.75 16.51
N HIS A 40 -8.22 8.67 15.78
CA HIS A 40 -9.20 7.60 15.60
C HIS A 40 -9.45 6.81 16.88
N GLY A 41 -8.39 6.45 17.60
CA GLY A 41 -8.44 5.75 18.88
C GLY A 41 -9.09 4.35 18.86
N PRO A 42 -9.05 3.64 19.99
CA PRO A 42 -9.97 2.55 20.30
C PRO A 42 -11.44 3.02 20.25
N THR A 43 -12.27 2.37 19.45
CA THR A 43 -13.71 2.63 19.37
C THR A 43 -14.50 1.59 20.17
N GLY A 44 -15.45 2.04 20.99
CA GLY A 44 -16.37 1.17 21.72
C GLY A 44 -17.82 1.65 21.66
N PRO A 45 -18.81 0.82 22.08
CA PRO A 45 -20.24 1.13 21.91
C PRO A 45 -20.73 2.45 22.53
N ALA A 46 -19.95 3.08 23.42
CA ALA A 46 -20.31 4.32 24.07
C ALA A 46 -19.39 5.52 23.77
N GLN A 47 -18.11 5.32 23.40
CA GLN A 47 -17.15 6.42 23.17
C GLN A 47 -15.98 6.01 22.25
N THR A 48 -15.46 6.99 21.50
CA THR A 48 -14.13 6.93 20.87
C THR A 48 -13.10 7.45 21.86
N TYR A 49 -12.13 6.62 22.26
CA TYR A 49 -11.06 7.04 23.15
C TYR A 49 -9.88 7.56 22.32
N VAL A 50 -9.76 8.88 22.17
CA VAL A 50 -8.55 9.46 21.60
C VAL A 50 -7.39 9.15 22.55
N ALA A 51 -6.48 8.27 22.12
CA ALA A 51 -5.41 7.77 22.98
C ALA A 51 -4.44 8.90 23.37
N VAL A 52 -4.22 9.87 22.47
CA VAL A 52 -3.36 11.04 22.71
C VAL A 52 -4.03 12.32 22.21
N PRO A 53 -4.97 12.92 22.97
CA PRO A 53 -5.74 14.09 22.55
C PRO A 53 -4.89 15.31 22.19
N GLN A 54 -3.66 15.40 22.73
CA GLN A 54 -2.71 16.46 22.42
C GLN A 54 -2.34 16.53 20.93
N PHE A 55 -2.52 15.44 20.19
CA PHE A 55 -2.19 15.36 18.76
C PHE A 55 -3.39 15.55 17.83
N ASP A 56 -4.61 15.60 18.37
CA ASP A 56 -5.87 15.56 17.61
C ASP A 56 -5.90 16.51 16.39
N GLY A 57 -5.46 17.75 16.59
CA GLY A 57 -5.53 18.80 15.57
C GLY A 57 -4.82 18.43 14.26
N PHE A 58 -3.63 17.84 14.32
CA PHE A 58 -2.88 17.41 13.13
C PHE A 58 -3.04 15.92 12.84
N ALA A 59 -3.22 15.09 13.88
CA ALA A 59 -3.34 13.64 13.76
C ALA A 59 -4.57 13.24 12.95
N ARG A 60 -5.67 14.01 13.00
CA ARG A 60 -6.90 13.73 12.24
C ARG A 60 -6.66 13.60 10.74
N TYR A 61 -5.68 14.32 10.18
CA TYR A 61 -5.38 14.24 8.76
C TYR A 61 -4.39 13.12 8.41
N GLY A 62 -3.88 12.37 9.40
CA GLY A 62 -2.87 11.35 9.17
C GLY A 62 -3.37 10.12 8.41
N TYR A 63 -4.69 9.97 8.21
CA TYR A 63 -5.21 8.97 7.27
C TYR A 63 -4.65 9.17 5.85
N LEU A 64 -4.25 10.40 5.48
CA LEU A 64 -3.61 10.73 4.20
C LEU A 64 -2.28 10.00 3.96
N GLY A 65 -1.68 9.42 5.00
CA GLY A 65 -0.55 8.50 4.83
C GLY A 65 -0.92 7.26 3.99
N VAL A 66 -2.20 6.82 4.01
CA VAL A 66 -2.69 5.74 3.13
C VAL A 66 -2.69 6.16 1.66
N GLN A 67 -3.13 7.39 1.36
CA GLN A 67 -3.09 7.94 0.01
C GLN A 67 -1.65 8.07 -0.50
N LEU A 68 -0.71 8.44 0.38
CA LEU A 68 0.72 8.41 0.05
C LEU A 68 1.20 6.98 -0.26
N PHE A 69 0.74 5.96 0.48
CA PHE A 69 1.02 4.56 0.12
C PHE A 69 0.50 4.20 -1.27
N PHE A 70 -0.68 4.68 -1.69
CA PHE A 70 -1.20 4.41 -3.03
C PHE A 70 -0.34 5.03 -4.14
N VAL A 71 0.20 6.24 -3.93
CA VAL A 71 1.17 6.85 -4.86
C VAL A 71 2.46 6.03 -4.94
N ILE A 72 3.03 5.66 -3.79
CA ILE A 72 4.25 4.84 -3.74
C ILE A 72 4.00 3.46 -4.40
N SER A 73 2.82 2.89 -4.16
CA SER A 73 2.39 1.61 -4.72
C SER A 73 2.28 1.71 -6.24
N GLY A 74 1.58 2.70 -6.78
CA GLY A 74 1.50 2.95 -8.22
C GLY A 74 2.88 2.98 -8.89
N PHE A 75 3.84 3.68 -8.27
CA PHE A 75 5.22 3.73 -8.76
C PHE A 75 5.93 2.37 -8.67
N VAL A 76 6.00 1.77 -7.48
CA VAL A 76 6.82 0.57 -7.24
C VAL A 76 6.24 -0.66 -7.92
N ILE A 77 4.92 -0.74 -8.07
CA ILE A 77 4.26 -1.85 -8.75
C ILE A 77 4.56 -1.78 -10.25
N ALA A 78 4.37 -0.61 -10.87
CA ALA A 78 4.70 -0.41 -12.27
C ALA A 78 6.21 -0.67 -12.53
N TYR A 79 7.09 -0.17 -11.65
CA TYR A 79 8.51 -0.50 -11.70
C TYR A 79 8.76 -2.01 -11.63
N SER A 80 8.14 -2.70 -10.66
CA SER A 80 8.34 -4.14 -10.46
C SER A 80 7.74 -5.03 -11.54
N ALA A 81 6.80 -4.51 -12.34
CA ALA A 81 6.17 -5.20 -13.45
C ALA A 81 7.03 -5.21 -14.72
N MET A 82 7.99 -4.29 -14.84
CA MET A 82 8.84 -4.17 -16.03
C MET A 82 9.59 -5.47 -16.34
N GLY A 83 9.46 -5.92 -17.59
CA GLY A 83 10.19 -7.09 -18.09
C GLY A 83 9.79 -8.42 -17.46
N ARG A 84 8.69 -8.48 -16.68
CA ARG A 84 8.22 -9.71 -16.04
C ARG A 84 7.06 -10.33 -16.81
N SER A 85 7.02 -11.66 -16.84
CA SER A 85 5.80 -12.38 -17.18
C SER A 85 4.73 -12.22 -16.09
N VAL A 86 3.48 -12.56 -16.41
CA VAL A 86 2.37 -12.55 -15.44
C VAL A 86 2.68 -13.41 -14.21
N SER A 87 3.23 -14.62 -14.42
CA SER A 87 3.58 -15.53 -13.33
C SER A 87 4.72 -15.00 -12.47
N GLN A 88 5.78 -14.49 -13.08
CA GLN A 88 6.90 -13.88 -12.34
C GLN A 88 6.43 -12.67 -11.52
N PHE A 89 5.55 -11.84 -12.07
CA PHE A 89 4.98 -10.71 -11.36
C PHE A 89 4.10 -11.17 -10.19
N ALA A 90 3.14 -12.08 -10.42
CA ALA A 90 2.25 -12.60 -9.39
C ALA A 90 3.03 -13.26 -8.24
N ILE A 91 3.98 -14.14 -8.54
CA ILE A 91 4.83 -14.80 -7.54
C ILE A 91 5.57 -13.75 -6.70
N ALA A 92 6.16 -12.73 -7.34
CA ALA A 92 6.90 -11.69 -6.65
C ALA A 92 6.02 -10.74 -5.81
N ARG A 93 4.72 -10.66 -6.08
CA ARG A 93 3.76 -9.86 -5.30
C ARG A 93 3.16 -10.66 -4.15
N ILE A 94 2.71 -11.89 -4.40
CA ILE A 94 2.20 -12.80 -3.37
C ILE A 94 3.28 -13.06 -2.32
N SER A 95 4.50 -13.40 -2.76
CA SER A 95 5.62 -13.65 -1.84
C SER A 95 6.01 -12.44 -1.02
N ARG A 96 5.70 -11.21 -1.47
CA ARG A 96 6.03 -9.97 -0.78
C ARG A 96 5.03 -9.61 0.34
N LEU A 97 3.75 -9.92 0.14
CA LEU A 97 2.67 -9.54 1.07
C LEU A 97 2.31 -10.67 2.03
N TYR A 98 2.06 -11.88 1.53
CA TYR A 98 1.38 -12.93 2.28
C TYR A 98 2.10 -13.41 3.55
N PRO A 99 3.43 -13.65 3.56
CA PRO A 99 4.11 -14.21 4.74
C PRO A 99 3.97 -13.33 5.98
N ALA A 100 4.30 -12.04 5.85
CA ALA A 100 4.17 -11.10 6.95
C ALA A 100 2.70 -10.81 7.30
N PHE A 101 1.81 -10.75 6.32
CA PHE A 101 0.37 -10.62 6.57
C PHE A 101 -0.15 -11.74 7.46
N LEU A 102 0.07 -13.01 7.08
CA LEU A 102 -0.44 -14.15 7.83
C LEU A 102 0.10 -14.18 9.25
N PHE A 103 1.39 -13.90 9.43
CA PHE A 103 2.00 -13.86 10.75
C PHE A 103 1.45 -12.72 11.61
N CYS A 104 1.41 -11.49 11.08
CA CYS A 104 0.93 -10.33 11.84
C CYS A 104 -0.56 -10.45 12.16
N MET A 105 -1.38 -10.91 11.22
CA MET A 105 -2.81 -11.12 11.42
C MET A 105 -3.08 -12.20 12.48
N THR A 106 -2.33 -13.31 12.43
CA THR A 106 -2.42 -14.36 13.47
C THR A 106 -1.92 -13.84 14.82
N LEU A 107 -0.86 -13.05 14.85
CA LEU A 107 -0.38 -12.43 16.09
C LEU A 107 -1.41 -11.48 16.69
N SER A 108 -2.04 -10.63 15.88
CA SER A 108 -3.15 -9.78 16.32
C SER A 108 -4.33 -10.60 16.86
N PHE A 109 -4.68 -11.71 16.21
CA PHE A 109 -5.69 -12.65 16.71
C PHE A 109 -5.30 -13.27 18.07
N LEU A 110 -4.05 -13.73 18.23
CA LEU A 110 -3.60 -14.32 19.49
C LEU A 110 -3.53 -13.29 20.62
N VAL A 111 -3.08 -12.07 20.34
CA VAL A 111 -3.06 -10.97 21.31
C VAL A 111 -4.47 -10.61 21.75
N THR A 112 -5.44 -10.53 20.83
CA THR A 112 -6.85 -10.28 21.16
C THR A 112 -7.49 -11.46 21.88
N LEU A 113 -7.08 -12.70 21.62
CA LEU A 113 -7.58 -13.87 22.35
C LEU A 113 -7.12 -13.86 23.83
N VAL A 114 -5.88 -13.45 24.10
CA VAL A 114 -5.29 -13.49 25.46
C VAL A 114 -5.54 -12.21 26.25
N PHE A 115 -5.43 -11.06 25.58
CA PHE A 115 -5.48 -9.72 26.17
C PHE A 115 -6.62 -8.87 25.63
N GLY A 116 -7.51 -9.42 24.81
CA GLY A 116 -8.67 -8.70 24.30
C GLY A 116 -9.55 -8.18 25.43
N SER A 117 -10.35 -7.18 25.07
CA SER A 117 -11.43 -6.67 25.92
C SER A 117 -12.73 -6.73 25.11
N ALA A 118 -13.86 -6.41 25.72
CA ALA A 118 -15.17 -6.36 25.03
C ALA A 118 -15.18 -5.47 23.75
N TYR A 119 -14.17 -4.62 23.58
CA TYR A 119 -14.01 -3.74 22.42
C TYR A 119 -13.15 -4.34 21.30
N PHE A 120 -12.36 -5.37 21.59
CA PHE A 120 -11.37 -5.96 20.70
C PHE A 120 -11.47 -7.49 20.73
N GLU A 121 -12.56 -7.98 20.17
CA GLU A 121 -12.80 -9.42 20.02
C GLU A 121 -12.59 -9.83 18.57
N VAL A 122 -11.81 -10.89 18.40
CA VAL A 122 -11.61 -11.53 17.10
C VAL A 122 -12.02 -12.99 17.23
N THR A 123 -13.01 -13.39 16.45
CA THR A 123 -13.47 -14.79 16.47
C THR A 123 -12.59 -15.70 15.61
N PRO A 124 -12.49 -17.00 15.89
CA PRO A 124 -11.80 -17.94 15.00
C PRO A 124 -12.37 -17.96 13.57
N ARG A 125 -13.68 -17.73 13.41
CA ARG A 125 -14.34 -17.60 12.10
C ARG A 125 -13.86 -16.36 11.35
N GLN A 126 -13.75 -15.23 12.04
CA GLN A 126 -13.22 -13.99 11.49
C GLN A 126 -11.75 -14.15 11.08
N TRP A 127 -10.93 -14.77 11.94
CA TRP A 127 -9.53 -15.09 11.63
C TRP A 127 -9.43 -15.98 10.37
N LEU A 128 -10.22 -17.04 10.28
CA LEU A 128 -10.24 -17.93 9.12
C LEU A 128 -10.62 -17.21 7.82
N ALA A 129 -11.64 -16.34 7.86
CA ALA A 129 -12.04 -15.52 6.71
C ALA A 129 -10.95 -14.52 6.28
N ASN A 130 -10.14 -14.02 7.23
CA ASN A 130 -9.04 -13.11 6.94
C ASN A 130 -7.84 -13.81 6.29
N LEU A 131 -7.73 -15.14 6.32
CA LEU A 131 -6.68 -15.84 5.57
C LEU A 131 -6.71 -15.51 4.08
N THR A 132 -7.88 -15.22 3.51
CA THR A 132 -7.99 -14.85 2.09
C THR A 132 -7.66 -13.38 1.80
N VAL A 133 -7.33 -12.57 2.80
CA VAL A 133 -7.26 -11.09 2.76
C VAL A 133 -8.61 -10.42 2.47
N ALA A 134 -9.52 -11.05 1.71
CA ALA A 134 -10.85 -10.55 1.37
C ALA A 134 -11.94 -10.96 2.37
N ALA A 135 -11.73 -10.79 3.68
CA ALA A 135 -12.69 -11.20 4.71
C ALA A 135 -14.14 -10.70 4.49
N PRO A 136 -14.38 -9.46 3.98
CA PRO A 136 -15.74 -9.00 3.68
C PRO A 136 -16.48 -9.83 2.63
N ALA A 137 -15.77 -10.54 1.74
CA ALA A 137 -16.39 -11.46 0.79
C ALA A 137 -17.05 -12.67 1.48
N TRP A 138 -16.67 -12.95 2.72
CA TRP A 138 -17.23 -14.02 3.57
C TRP A 138 -18.16 -13.46 4.65
N HIS A 139 -18.61 -12.21 4.51
CA HIS A 139 -19.42 -11.49 5.51
C HIS A 139 -18.75 -11.46 6.89
N GLN A 140 -17.42 -11.32 6.92
CA GLN A 140 -16.65 -11.16 8.16
C GLN A 140 -15.88 -9.83 8.14
N PRO A 141 -15.77 -9.13 9.27
CA PRO A 141 -14.91 -7.96 9.37
C PRO A 141 -13.44 -8.35 9.27
N TYR A 142 -12.58 -7.37 9.02
CA TYR A 142 -11.15 -7.60 9.11
C TYR A 142 -10.72 -7.86 10.57
N VAL A 143 -9.69 -8.69 10.76
CA VAL A 143 -9.08 -8.89 12.10
C VAL A 143 -8.51 -7.58 12.63
N ASP A 144 -7.89 -6.79 11.76
CA ASP A 144 -7.48 -5.42 12.04
C ASP A 144 -8.05 -4.53 10.92
N SER A 145 -8.57 -3.35 11.28
CA SER A 145 -9.19 -2.46 10.30
C SER A 145 -8.19 -2.05 9.21
N VAL A 146 -6.89 -1.91 9.51
CA VAL A 146 -5.88 -1.54 8.50
C VAL A 146 -5.81 -2.49 7.29
N TYR A 147 -6.32 -3.73 7.39
CA TYR A 147 -6.22 -4.72 6.30
C TYR A 147 -7.09 -4.39 5.08
N TRP A 148 -8.04 -3.47 5.17
CA TRP A 148 -8.82 -3.02 4.01
C TRP A 148 -7.96 -2.39 2.91
N THR A 149 -6.79 -1.84 3.24
CA THR A 149 -5.88 -1.25 2.23
C THR A 149 -5.14 -2.32 1.44
N LEU A 150 -4.91 -3.50 2.04
CA LEU A 150 -4.23 -4.62 1.38
C LEU A 150 -5.04 -5.15 0.20
N ILE A 151 -6.37 -5.26 0.36
CA ILE A 151 -7.22 -5.74 -0.74
C ILE A 151 -7.21 -4.75 -1.91
N ILE A 152 -7.15 -3.44 -1.64
CA ILE A 152 -7.02 -2.42 -2.69
C ILE A 152 -5.70 -2.60 -3.44
N GLU A 153 -4.60 -2.79 -2.72
CA GLU A 153 -3.30 -3.05 -3.34
C GLU A 153 -3.30 -4.34 -4.16
N MET A 154 -3.93 -5.42 -3.67
CA MET A 154 -4.08 -6.69 -4.39
C MET A 154 -4.95 -6.57 -5.64
N ILE A 155 -6.03 -5.78 -5.61
CA ILE A 155 -6.85 -5.49 -6.80
C ILE A 155 -6.01 -4.77 -7.85
N PHE A 156 -5.21 -3.79 -7.42
CA PHE A 156 -4.31 -3.09 -8.34
C PHE A 156 -3.20 -4.02 -8.89
N TYR A 157 -2.67 -4.95 -8.09
CA TYR A 157 -1.78 -6.01 -8.59
C TYR A 157 -2.47 -6.87 -9.66
N ALA A 158 -3.71 -7.28 -9.42
CA ALA A 158 -4.47 -8.08 -10.38
C ALA A 158 -4.63 -7.34 -11.72
N TRP A 159 -4.99 -6.05 -11.68
CA TRP A 159 -5.09 -5.23 -12.89
C TRP A 159 -3.77 -5.10 -13.64
N ILE A 160 -2.66 -4.83 -12.95
CA ILE A 160 -1.35 -4.79 -13.60
C ILE A 160 -0.99 -6.15 -14.20
N GLY A 161 -1.31 -7.26 -13.51
CA GLY A 161 -1.16 -8.62 -14.05
C GLY A 161 -1.95 -8.84 -15.34
N VAL A 162 -3.21 -8.38 -15.39
CA VAL A 162 -4.06 -8.43 -16.60
C VAL A 162 -3.45 -7.57 -17.73
N LEU A 163 -2.92 -6.39 -17.41
CA LEU A 163 -2.27 -5.52 -18.41
C LEU A 163 -0.98 -6.14 -18.96
N ILE A 164 -0.23 -6.89 -18.15
CA ILE A 164 0.90 -7.69 -18.62
C ILE A 164 0.40 -8.80 -19.54
N ALA A 165 -0.63 -9.54 -19.13
CA ALA A 165 -1.18 -10.68 -19.89
C ALA A 165 -1.69 -10.27 -21.28
N THR A 166 -2.32 -9.10 -21.37
CA THR A 166 -2.87 -8.52 -22.60
C THR A 166 -1.84 -7.75 -23.45
N GLY A 167 -0.60 -7.61 -22.97
CA GLY A 167 0.44 -6.83 -23.65
C GLY A 167 0.23 -5.31 -23.65
N LEU A 168 -0.75 -4.82 -22.88
CA LEU A 168 -1.00 -3.39 -22.69
C LEU A 168 0.06 -2.74 -21.81
N PHE A 169 0.65 -3.48 -20.87
CA PHE A 169 1.81 -3.04 -20.09
C PHE A 169 3.12 -3.56 -20.72
N PRO A 170 4.18 -2.74 -20.84
CA PRO A 170 4.26 -1.31 -20.51
C PRO A 170 3.85 -0.37 -21.66
N LYS A 171 3.56 -0.90 -22.85
CA LYS A 171 3.47 -0.10 -24.09
C LYS A 171 2.33 0.93 -24.09
N HIS A 172 1.15 0.53 -23.62
CA HIS A 172 -0.09 1.30 -23.69
C HIS A 172 -0.56 1.85 -22.34
N ILE A 173 0.25 1.73 -21.29
CA ILE A 173 -0.13 2.10 -19.92
C ILE A 173 -0.62 3.54 -19.78
N VAL A 174 -0.05 4.50 -20.54
CA VAL A 174 -0.54 5.89 -20.55
C VAL A 174 -1.98 5.99 -21.08
N LYS A 175 -2.33 5.24 -22.15
CA LYS A 175 -3.71 5.21 -22.67
C LYS A 175 -4.65 4.54 -21.67
N VAL A 176 -4.19 3.48 -20.99
CA VAL A 176 -4.95 2.81 -19.93
C VAL A 176 -5.21 3.76 -18.77
N VAL A 177 -4.21 4.54 -18.33
CA VAL A 177 -4.39 5.56 -17.28
C VAL A 177 -5.40 6.62 -17.70
N VAL A 178 -5.35 7.11 -18.95
CA VAL A 178 -6.37 8.05 -19.46
C VAL A 178 -7.77 7.44 -19.37
N GLY A 179 -7.97 6.23 -19.91
CA GLY A 179 -9.27 5.55 -19.84
C GLY A 179 -9.74 5.30 -18.41
N TRP A 180 -8.82 4.93 -17.53
CA TRP A 180 -9.12 4.68 -16.12
C TRP A 180 -9.54 5.96 -15.37
N LEU A 181 -8.85 7.08 -15.60
CA LEU A 181 -9.22 8.37 -15.02
C LEU A 181 -10.56 8.87 -15.55
N LEU A 182 -10.87 8.67 -16.84
CA LEU A 182 -12.17 9.00 -17.43
C LEU A 182 -13.30 8.17 -16.79
N VAL A 183 -13.13 6.85 -16.69
CA VAL A 183 -14.10 5.98 -16.02
C VAL A 183 -14.26 6.36 -14.55
N SER A 184 -13.17 6.74 -13.89
CA SER A 184 -13.21 7.16 -12.49
C SER A 184 -13.99 8.46 -12.32
N LEU A 185 -13.73 9.45 -13.16
CA LEU A 185 -14.46 10.71 -13.15
C LEU A 185 -15.95 10.48 -13.42
N LEU A 186 -16.27 9.66 -14.44
CA LEU A 186 -17.65 9.32 -14.78
C LEU A 186 -18.37 8.64 -13.61
N ASN A 187 -17.70 7.66 -12.98
CA ASN A 187 -18.29 6.95 -11.86
C ASN A 187 -18.50 7.84 -10.64
N GLU A 188 -17.50 8.65 -10.29
CA GLU A 188 -17.54 9.44 -9.06
C GLU A 188 -18.39 10.71 -9.17
N ALA A 189 -18.62 11.24 -10.37
CA ALA A 189 -19.45 12.43 -10.56
C ALA A 189 -20.91 12.11 -10.93
N TRP A 190 -21.19 11.02 -11.66
CA TRP A 190 -22.56 10.75 -12.16
C TRP A 190 -23.09 9.35 -11.85
N ILE A 191 -22.31 8.28 -12.03
CA ILE A 191 -22.86 6.91 -11.95
C ILE A 191 -23.05 6.45 -10.50
N GLY A 192 -22.10 6.73 -9.61
CA GLY A 192 -22.14 6.33 -8.21
C GLY A 192 -22.08 4.81 -7.97
N SER A 193 -21.58 4.01 -8.92
CA SER A 193 -21.55 2.55 -8.79
C SER A 193 -20.51 2.09 -7.77
N TYR A 194 -20.98 1.43 -6.71
CA TYR A 194 -20.14 0.80 -5.71
C TYR A 194 -19.23 -0.27 -6.30
N VAL A 195 -19.73 -1.04 -7.27
CA VAL A 195 -18.98 -2.12 -7.93
C VAL A 195 -17.81 -1.53 -8.72
N LEU A 196 -18.05 -0.48 -9.52
CA LEU A 196 -16.97 0.21 -10.23
C LEU A 196 -15.97 0.81 -9.25
N ARG A 197 -16.44 1.41 -8.15
CA ARG A 197 -15.55 1.94 -7.11
C ARG A 197 -14.64 0.88 -6.53
N LYS A 198 -15.15 -0.30 -6.18
CA LYS A 198 -14.33 -1.37 -5.59
C LYS A 198 -13.44 -2.09 -6.59
N ILE A 199 -13.94 -2.39 -7.79
CA ILE A 199 -13.18 -3.18 -8.77
C ILE A 199 -12.16 -2.31 -9.50
N LEU A 200 -12.53 -1.10 -9.90
CA LEU A 200 -11.64 -0.17 -10.61
C LEU A 200 -10.99 0.85 -9.68
N LEU A 201 -11.24 0.81 -8.37
CA LEU A 201 -10.64 1.75 -7.41
C LEU A 201 -10.89 3.22 -7.82
N THR A 202 -12.10 3.54 -8.30
CA THR A 202 -12.40 4.86 -8.88
C THR A 202 -12.31 6.01 -7.88
N ASP A 203 -12.31 5.71 -6.58
CA ASP A 203 -12.13 6.64 -5.48
C ASP A 203 -10.66 6.85 -5.09
N GLN A 204 -9.73 6.02 -5.60
CA GLN A 204 -8.28 6.10 -5.32
C GLN A 204 -7.42 6.18 -6.59
N SER A 205 -8.04 6.16 -7.77
CA SER A 205 -7.38 6.03 -9.07
C SER A 205 -6.42 7.18 -9.37
N GLY A 206 -6.69 8.39 -8.88
CA GLY A 206 -5.80 9.53 -9.05
C GLY A 206 -4.44 9.29 -8.39
N PHE A 207 -4.43 8.83 -7.13
CA PHE A 207 -3.19 8.55 -6.39
C PHE A 207 -2.35 7.44 -7.03
N PHE A 208 -2.97 6.31 -7.40
CA PHE A 208 -2.27 5.23 -8.12
C PHE A 208 -1.75 5.70 -9.47
N SER A 209 -2.56 6.46 -10.23
CA SER A 209 -2.17 6.99 -11.54
C SER A 209 -0.99 7.95 -11.42
N CYS A 210 -0.97 8.84 -10.42
CA CYS A 210 0.20 9.68 -10.15
C CYS A 210 1.46 8.84 -9.99
N GLY A 211 1.41 7.76 -9.19
CA GLY A 211 2.54 6.83 -9.01
C GLY A 211 3.02 6.18 -10.31
N VAL A 212 2.09 5.66 -11.12
CA VAL A 212 2.40 5.02 -12.41
C VAL A 212 3.02 6.04 -13.38
N LEU A 213 2.47 7.24 -13.46
CA LEU A 213 2.94 8.32 -14.34
C LEU A 213 4.30 8.86 -13.89
N LEU A 214 4.53 9.00 -12.58
CA LEU A 214 5.84 9.30 -12.00
C LEU A 214 6.88 8.29 -12.47
N PHE A 215 6.55 7.00 -12.46
CA PHE A 215 7.45 5.96 -12.96
C PHE A 215 7.72 6.06 -14.47
N GLU A 216 6.70 6.35 -15.29
CA GLU A 216 6.89 6.61 -16.73
C GLU A 216 7.82 7.80 -16.99
N ILE A 217 7.65 8.90 -16.24
CA ILE A 217 8.51 10.09 -16.33
C ILE A 217 9.95 9.73 -15.97
N CYS A 218 10.15 8.97 -14.89
CA CYS A 218 11.47 8.54 -14.44
C CYS A 218 12.19 7.61 -15.42
N ARG A 219 11.47 6.77 -16.16
CA ARG A 219 12.10 5.94 -17.21
C ARG A 219 12.48 6.71 -18.47
N GLY A 220 12.18 8.01 -18.52
CA GLY A 220 12.55 8.89 -19.62
C GLY A 220 11.40 9.29 -20.54
N ARG A 221 10.13 8.95 -20.24
CA ARG A 221 8.99 9.50 -20.99
C ARG A 221 8.88 10.99 -20.70
N ARG A 222 9.08 11.82 -21.72
CA ARG A 222 9.06 13.29 -21.62
C ARG A 222 8.01 13.89 -22.56
N GLY A 223 7.59 15.12 -22.29
CA GLY A 223 6.68 15.89 -23.15
C GLY A 223 5.50 16.50 -22.37
N ALA A 224 4.86 17.52 -22.97
CA ALA A 224 3.74 18.22 -22.34
C ALA A 224 2.56 17.28 -22.05
N GLY A 225 2.27 16.32 -22.93
CA GLY A 225 1.15 15.38 -22.74
C GLY A 225 1.23 14.55 -21.46
N ILE A 226 2.41 14.01 -21.12
CA ILE A 226 2.58 13.21 -19.89
C ILE A 226 2.55 14.10 -18.63
N GLN A 227 3.03 15.34 -18.74
CA GLN A 227 2.98 16.33 -17.66
C GLN A 227 1.55 16.81 -17.38
N LEU A 228 0.79 17.12 -18.44
CA LEU A 228 -0.63 17.48 -18.35
C LEU A 228 -1.45 16.32 -17.78
N LEU A 229 -1.19 15.09 -18.22
CA LEU A 229 -1.86 13.91 -17.66
C LEU A 229 -1.51 13.70 -16.18
N PHE A 230 -0.26 13.92 -15.79
CA PHE A 230 0.14 13.88 -14.38
C PHE A 230 -0.58 14.95 -13.56
N GLY A 231 -0.67 16.19 -14.07
CA GLY A 231 -1.44 17.27 -13.46
C GLY A 231 -2.93 16.91 -13.32
N ALA A 232 -3.54 16.35 -14.36
CA ALA A 232 -4.93 15.89 -14.32
C ALA A 232 -5.14 14.76 -13.28
N ALA A 233 -4.24 13.78 -13.23
CA ALA A 233 -4.27 12.72 -12.23
C ALA A 233 -4.14 13.28 -10.80
N ALA A 234 -3.26 14.25 -10.59
CA ALA A 234 -3.08 14.92 -9.31
C ALA A 234 -4.33 15.70 -8.89
N MET A 235 -4.96 16.43 -9.82
CA MET A 235 -6.23 17.13 -9.54
C MET A 235 -7.35 16.15 -9.20
N ILE A 236 -7.45 15.03 -9.90
CA ILE A 236 -8.41 13.96 -9.58
C ILE A 236 -8.12 13.36 -8.20
N ALA A 237 -6.86 13.11 -7.86
CA ALA A 237 -6.47 12.59 -6.54
C ALA A 237 -6.86 13.55 -5.41
N VAL A 238 -6.61 14.85 -5.58
CA VAL A 238 -7.00 15.89 -4.63
C VAL A 238 -8.53 15.94 -4.50
N ALA A 239 -9.27 15.93 -5.61
CA ALA A 239 -10.74 15.92 -5.59
C ALA A 239 -11.30 14.66 -4.89
N GLN A 240 -10.70 13.49 -5.13
CA GLN A 240 -11.05 12.24 -4.44
C GLN A 240 -10.83 12.35 -2.93
N ALA A 241 -9.69 12.89 -2.49
CA ALA A 241 -9.41 13.08 -1.06
C ALA A 241 -10.38 14.07 -0.40
N VAL A 242 -10.67 15.19 -1.05
CA VAL A 242 -11.64 16.19 -0.57
C VAL A 242 -13.05 15.58 -0.51
N LYS A 243 -13.47 14.80 -1.51
CA LYS A 243 -14.77 14.11 -1.49
C LYS A 243 -14.88 13.12 -0.32
N ASN A 244 -13.78 12.45 0.04
CA ASN A 244 -13.74 11.50 1.14
C ASN A 244 -13.88 12.15 2.54
N VAL A 245 -13.74 13.49 2.65
CA VAL A 245 -14.05 14.23 3.89
C VAL A 245 -15.47 13.94 4.38
N GLU A 246 -16.43 13.87 3.47
CA GLU A 246 -17.81 13.59 3.84
C GLU A 246 -17.97 12.19 4.45
N GLY A 247 -17.24 11.20 3.92
CA GLY A 247 -17.20 9.85 4.51
C GLY A 247 -16.65 9.86 5.93
N TRP A 248 -15.59 10.64 6.18
CA TRP A 248 -15.04 10.81 7.53
C TRP A 248 -16.00 11.55 8.46
N ARG A 249 -16.71 12.56 7.96
CA ARG A 249 -17.74 13.29 8.72
C ARG A 249 -18.84 12.36 9.19
N VAL A 250 -19.37 11.53 8.29
CA VAL A 250 -20.40 10.55 8.61
C VAL A 250 -19.90 9.49 9.59
N MET A 251 -18.66 9.02 9.43
CA MET A 251 -18.12 7.93 10.25
C MET A 251 -17.72 8.38 11.66
N THR A 252 -17.21 9.60 11.81
CA THR A 252 -16.64 10.08 13.08
C THR A 252 -17.51 11.12 13.80
N GLY A 253 -18.52 11.67 13.10
CA GLY A 253 -19.31 12.81 13.58
C GLY A 253 -18.52 14.13 13.64
N GLN A 254 -17.25 14.15 13.23
CA GLN A 254 -16.37 15.31 13.27
C GLN A 254 -16.21 15.94 11.89
N SER A 255 -16.17 17.27 11.82
CA SER A 255 -15.89 17.98 10.56
C SER A 255 -14.39 17.96 10.24
N PHE A 256 -14.07 17.77 8.96
CA PHE A 256 -12.72 17.96 8.43
C PHE A 256 -12.74 19.12 7.46
N ASP A 257 -11.66 19.91 7.44
CA ASP A 257 -11.53 20.99 6.48
C ASP A 257 -11.06 20.46 5.11
N GLY A 258 -11.92 20.62 4.10
CA GLY A 258 -11.63 20.19 2.74
C GLY A 258 -10.42 20.91 2.13
N VAL A 259 -10.20 22.19 2.48
CA VAL A 259 -9.04 22.95 1.98
C VAL A 259 -7.75 22.35 2.53
N THR A 260 -7.68 22.11 3.84
CA THR A 260 -6.55 21.44 4.49
C THR A 260 -6.27 20.07 3.87
N VAL A 261 -7.32 19.25 3.65
CA VAL A 261 -7.15 17.94 2.99
C VAL A 261 -6.60 18.09 1.57
N GLY A 262 -7.08 19.08 0.82
CA GLY A 262 -6.58 19.37 -0.52
C GLY A 262 -5.10 19.78 -0.53
N VAL A 263 -4.71 20.70 0.36
CA VAL A 263 -3.32 21.16 0.53
C VAL A 263 -2.41 20.00 0.93
N LEU A 264 -2.80 19.21 1.93
CA LEU A 264 -2.01 18.05 2.38
C LEU A 264 -1.88 17.00 1.26
N SER A 265 -2.94 16.80 0.45
CA SER A 265 -2.89 15.92 -0.72
C SER A 265 -1.88 16.39 -1.76
N ILE A 266 -1.77 17.70 -1.99
CA ILE A 266 -0.73 18.28 -2.85
C ILE A 266 0.66 18.08 -2.23
N CYS A 267 0.81 18.31 -0.92
CA CYS A 267 2.07 18.12 -0.21
C CYS A 267 2.59 16.69 -0.30
N ILE A 268 1.74 15.66 -0.14
CA ILE A 268 2.17 14.26 -0.25
C ILE A 268 2.58 13.90 -1.69
N LEU A 269 1.91 14.47 -2.71
CA LEU A 269 2.28 14.28 -4.12
C LEU A 269 3.62 14.97 -4.42
N ALA A 270 3.83 16.18 -3.92
CA ALA A 270 5.10 16.89 -4.02
C ALA A 270 6.23 16.11 -3.32
N LEU A 271 5.97 15.57 -2.13
CA LEU A 271 6.94 14.76 -1.40
C LEU A 271 7.30 13.47 -2.15
N ALA A 272 6.33 12.83 -2.81
CA ALA A 272 6.60 11.69 -3.68
C ALA A 272 7.48 12.06 -4.88
N ILE A 273 7.23 13.21 -5.53
CA ILE A 273 8.09 13.73 -6.61
C ILE A 273 9.52 13.96 -6.09
N VAL A 274 9.67 14.65 -4.95
CA VAL A 274 10.97 14.95 -4.35
C VAL A 274 11.73 13.67 -3.99
N ALA A 275 11.06 12.72 -3.34
CA ALA A 275 11.66 11.44 -2.98
C ALA A 275 12.21 10.72 -4.21
N VAL A 276 11.40 10.60 -5.27
CA VAL A 276 11.81 9.94 -6.51
C VAL A 276 12.97 10.67 -7.21
N ARG A 277 13.00 12.01 -7.14
CA ARG A 277 14.09 12.84 -7.71
C ARG A 277 15.42 12.69 -6.97
N ILE A 278 15.38 12.58 -5.65
CA ILE A 278 16.59 12.37 -4.83
C ILE A 278 17.14 10.96 -5.06
N GLY A 279 16.28 9.94 -5.08
CA GLY A 279 16.62 8.58 -5.47
C GLY A 279 17.44 7.77 -4.46
N ARG A 280 18.56 8.32 -3.99
CA ARG A 280 19.51 7.69 -3.07
C ARG A 280 19.79 8.59 -1.87
N LEU A 281 20.12 7.98 -0.74
CA LEU A 281 20.42 8.71 0.49
C LEU A 281 21.89 8.53 0.89
N PRO A 282 22.49 9.51 1.59
CA PRO A 282 23.82 9.36 2.17
C PRO A 282 23.77 8.50 3.45
N LEU A 283 22.98 7.42 3.46
CA LEU A 283 22.81 6.51 4.58
C LEU A 283 23.35 5.12 4.24
N PRO A 284 23.79 4.33 5.23
CA PRO A 284 24.20 2.95 4.99
C PRO A 284 23.04 2.15 4.36
N SER A 285 23.31 1.49 3.24
CA SER A 285 22.29 0.71 2.49
C SER A 285 21.59 -0.35 3.34
N GLY A 286 22.32 -0.95 4.30
CA GLY A 286 21.77 -1.89 5.28
C GLY A 286 20.71 -1.25 6.20
N LEU A 287 20.93 -0.01 6.63
CA LEU A 287 19.99 0.74 7.46
C LEU A 287 18.74 1.11 6.67
N VAL A 288 18.89 1.70 5.48
CA VAL A 288 17.74 2.02 4.60
C VAL A 288 16.93 0.76 4.29
N MET A 289 17.61 -0.36 4.04
CA MET A 289 16.96 -1.62 3.80
C MET A 289 16.15 -2.11 5.00
N ALA A 290 16.67 -1.95 6.22
CA ALA A 290 15.96 -2.27 7.45
C ALA A 290 14.77 -1.34 7.67
N LEU A 291 14.94 -0.03 7.48
CA LEU A 291 13.89 0.98 7.60
C LEU A 291 12.75 0.72 6.62
N GLY A 292 13.03 0.40 5.35
CA GLY A 292 11.99 -0.01 4.40
C GLY A 292 11.34 -1.35 4.76
N GLY A 293 12.13 -2.27 5.31
CA GLY A 293 11.69 -3.59 5.70
C GLY A 293 10.66 -3.62 6.83
N LEU A 294 10.87 -2.79 7.85
CA LEU A 294 10.00 -2.73 9.03
C LEU A 294 8.65 -2.04 8.75
N THR A 295 8.55 -1.24 7.67
CA THR A 295 7.31 -0.48 7.36
C THR A 295 6.08 -1.36 7.24
N TYR A 296 6.21 -2.52 6.59
CA TYR A 296 5.07 -3.40 6.33
C TYR A 296 4.55 -4.06 7.62
N PRO A 297 5.37 -4.77 8.43
CA PRO A 297 4.93 -5.25 9.73
C PRO A 297 4.43 -4.13 10.66
N ALA A 298 5.08 -2.97 10.67
CA ALA A 298 4.66 -1.84 11.50
C ALA A 298 3.25 -1.39 11.12
N TYR A 299 2.97 -1.26 9.83
CA TYR A 299 1.63 -0.95 9.34
C TYR A 299 0.60 -2.01 9.75
N LEU A 300 0.94 -3.30 9.70
CA LEU A 300 0.01 -4.39 10.02
C LEU A 300 -0.30 -4.56 11.51
N LEU A 301 0.57 -4.08 12.40
CA LEU A 301 0.48 -4.31 13.85
C LEU A 301 0.07 -3.06 14.64
N ASN A 302 0.18 -1.88 14.03
CA ASN A 302 0.07 -0.62 14.77
C ASN A 302 -1.29 -0.41 15.46
N GLN A 303 -2.38 -0.89 14.88
CA GLN A 303 -3.72 -0.55 15.33
C GLN A 303 -4.22 -1.54 16.39
N MET A 304 -4.55 -2.79 16.05
CA MET A 304 -5.18 -3.72 16.99
C MET A 304 -4.30 -4.00 18.22
N ILE A 305 -3.06 -4.46 18.01
CA ILE A 305 -2.13 -4.75 19.12
C ILE A 305 -1.79 -3.47 19.89
N GLY A 306 -1.59 -2.37 19.16
CA GLY A 306 -1.30 -1.07 19.75
C GLY A 306 -2.42 -0.57 20.66
N TYR A 307 -3.67 -0.74 20.26
CA TYR A 307 -4.84 -0.38 21.05
C TYR A 307 -5.05 -1.28 22.26
N VAL A 308 -4.87 -2.60 22.11
CA VAL A 308 -4.90 -3.53 23.24
C VAL A 308 -3.84 -3.14 24.27
N ALA A 309 -2.60 -2.90 23.83
CA ALA A 309 -1.52 -2.46 24.72
C ALA A 309 -1.84 -1.14 25.42
N PHE A 310 -2.39 -0.16 24.68
CA PHE A 310 -2.76 1.13 25.24
C PHE A 310 -3.83 0.99 26.34
N LEU A 311 -4.88 0.21 26.11
CA LEU A 311 -5.97 0.03 27.07
C LEU A 311 -5.50 -0.58 28.40
N HIS A 312 -4.56 -1.53 28.37
CA HIS A 312 -4.03 -2.17 29.58
C HIS A 312 -3.02 -1.30 30.33
N LEU A 313 -2.25 -0.47 29.63
CA LEU A 313 -1.14 0.27 30.21
C LEU A 313 -1.48 1.72 30.58
N ARG A 314 -2.56 2.29 30.04
CA ARG A 314 -2.95 3.70 30.26
C ARG A 314 -3.20 4.09 31.72
N ALA A 315 -3.49 3.11 32.59
CA ALA A 315 -3.67 3.35 34.02
C ALA A 315 -2.34 3.62 34.74
N PHE A 316 -1.21 3.19 34.16
CA PHE A 316 0.11 3.24 34.79
C PHE A 316 1.02 4.31 34.19
N VAL A 317 0.81 4.67 32.93
CA VAL A 317 1.68 5.58 32.17
C VAL A 317 0.83 6.65 31.47
N PRO A 318 1.21 7.94 31.56
CA PRO A 318 0.52 9.00 30.82
C PRO A 318 0.51 8.77 29.31
N ALA A 319 -0.50 9.30 28.63
CA ALA A 319 -0.80 9.04 27.22
C ALA A 319 0.40 9.21 26.25
N VAL A 320 1.13 10.34 26.33
CA VAL A 320 2.22 10.65 25.40
C VAL A 320 3.43 9.71 25.58
N PRO A 321 3.99 9.52 26.80
CA PRO A 321 5.01 8.49 27.02
C PRO A 321 4.57 7.08 26.67
N LEU A 322 3.31 6.71 26.95
CA LEU A 322 2.77 5.40 26.60
C LEU A 322 2.70 5.21 25.08
N PHE A 323 2.26 6.22 24.34
CA PHE A 323 2.29 6.21 22.88
C PHE A 323 3.71 6.00 22.35
N ALA A 324 4.69 6.75 22.86
CA ALA A 324 6.08 6.57 22.47
C ALA A 324 6.59 5.15 22.76
N LEU A 325 6.24 4.60 23.93
CA LEU A 325 6.59 3.22 24.31
C LEU A 325 5.98 2.19 23.35
N ILE A 326 4.70 2.34 22.99
CA ILE A 326 4.00 1.45 22.06
C ILE A 326 4.62 1.55 20.67
N VAL A 327 4.86 2.76 20.15
CA VAL A 327 5.49 2.96 18.85
C VAL A 327 6.88 2.32 18.80
N CYS A 328 7.70 2.51 19.84
CA CYS A 328 9.01 1.87 19.96
C CYS A 328 8.90 0.34 20.03
N GLY A 329 7.97 -0.19 20.83
CA GLY A 329 7.72 -1.62 20.95
C GLY A 329 7.29 -2.25 19.63
N ILE A 330 6.37 -1.61 18.91
CA ILE A 330 5.92 -2.03 17.57
C ILE A 330 7.07 -1.92 16.57
N GLY A 331 7.92 -0.90 16.66
CA GLY A 331 9.12 -0.77 15.82
C GLY A 331 10.09 -1.94 16.01
N VAL A 332 10.38 -2.31 17.26
CA VAL A 332 11.23 -3.47 17.59
C VAL A 332 10.60 -4.78 17.11
N LEU A 333 9.31 -5.00 17.41
CA LEU A 333 8.58 -6.18 16.95
C LEU A 333 8.56 -6.29 15.43
N SER A 334 8.35 -5.16 14.74
CA SER A 334 8.35 -5.09 13.28
C SER A 334 9.71 -5.42 12.68
N TRP A 335 10.80 -4.99 13.32
CA TRP A 335 12.15 -5.36 12.92
C TRP A 335 12.41 -6.87 13.10
N LEU A 336 11.98 -7.45 14.23
CA LEU A 336 12.09 -8.88 14.48
C LEU A 336 11.32 -9.71 13.43
N ILE A 337 10.06 -9.34 13.19
CA ILE A 337 9.21 -10.00 12.19
C ILE A 337 9.82 -9.86 10.81
N TRP A 338 10.27 -8.67 10.43
CA TRP A 338 10.92 -8.46 9.15
C TRP A 338 12.15 -9.36 8.96
N LYS A 339 13.00 -9.44 9.99
CA LYS A 339 14.26 -10.19 9.94
C LYS A 339 14.04 -11.70 9.93
N TYR A 340 13.19 -12.21 10.81
CA TYR A 340 13.07 -13.65 11.09
C TYR A 340 11.84 -14.32 10.49
N VAL A 341 10.82 -13.57 10.07
CA VAL A 341 9.59 -14.13 9.50
C VAL A 341 9.40 -13.70 8.06
N ASP A 342 9.36 -12.38 7.81
CA ASP A 342 9.06 -11.83 6.48
C ASP A 342 10.14 -12.27 5.48
N ARG A 343 11.39 -11.84 5.65
CA ARG A 343 12.50 -12.19 4.74
C ARG A 343 12.63 -13.68 4.40
N PRO A 344 12.70 -14.61 5.38
CA PRO A 344 12.75 -16.03 5.07
C PRO A 344 11.44 -16.52 4.44
N GLY A 345 10.28 -16.03 4.91
CA GLY A 345 8.98 -16.34 4.35
C GLY A 345 8.82 -15.93 2.89
N GLN A 346 9.32 -14.75 2.49
CA GLN A 346 9.30 -14.31 1.09
C GLN A 346 10.14 -15.23 0.20
N ARG A 347 11.31 -15.66 0.68
CA ARG A 347 12.18 -16.60 -0.05
C ARG A 347 11.51 -17.96 -0.20
N PHE A 348 10.99 -18.50 0.90
CA PHE A 348 10.27 -19.77 0.92
C PHE A 348 9.06 -19.77 -0.02
N MET A 349 8.18 -18.78 0.12
CA MET A 349 6.98 -18.62 -0.71
C MET A 349 7.35 -18.50 -2.19
N ARG A 350 8.38 -17.72 -2.51
CA ARG A 350 8.85 -17.57 -3.90
C ARG A 350 9.31 -18.90 -4.48
N THR A 351 10.14 -19.66 -3.76
CA THR A 351 10.60 -20.97 -4.21
C THR A 351 9.45 -21.96 -4.36
N MET A 352 8.52 -22.00 -3.40
CA MET A 352 7.35 -22.87 -3.43
C MET A 352 6.46 -22.58 -4.64
N LEU A 353 6.07 -21.31 -4.83
CA LEU A 353 5.17 -20.92 -5.92
C LEU A 353 5.82 -21.11 -7.29
N THR A 354 7.11 -20.84 -7.44
CA THR A 354 7.84 -21.11 -8.70
C THR A 354 7.79 -22.60 -9.04
N ARG A 355 8.10 -23.50 -8.08
CA ARG A 355 8.05 -24.94 -8.31
C ARG A 355 6.63 -25.43 -8.66
N LEU A 356 5.61 -24.90 -7.98
CA LEU A 356 4.22 -25.24 -8.28
C LEU A 356 3.84 -24.82 -9.70
N PHE A 357 4.26 -23.63 -10.13
CA PHE A 357 4.02 -23.12 -11.48
C PHE A 357 4.74 -23.97 -12.54
N GLU A 358 6.01 -24.31 -12.33
CA GLU A 358 6.79 -25.19 -13.22
C GLU A 358 6.17 -26.59 -13.35
N LYS A 359 5.67 -27.15 -12.24
CA LYS A 359 5.00 -28.45 -12.25
C LYS A 359 3.67 -28.39 -13.02
N ALA A 360 2.89 -27.33 -12.83
CA ALA A 360 1.62 -27.13 -13.54
C ALA A 360 1.81 -26.96 -15.05
N THR A 361 2.81 -26.18 -15.47
CA THR A 361 3.11 -26.00 -16.90
C THR A 361 3.62 -27.28 -17.55
N HIS A 362 4.44 -28.06 -16.85
CA HIS A 362 4.90 -29.37 -17.34
C HIS A 362 3.76 -30.38 -17.50
N LEU A 363 2.80 -30.42 -16.55
CA LEU A 363 1.61 -31.27 -16.65
C LEU A 363 0.69 -30.85 -17.82
N ALA A 364 0.49 -29.55 -18.03
CA ALA A 364 -0.30 -29.02 -19.14
C ALA A 364 0.37 -29.23 -20.52
N GLY A 365 1.70 -29.27 -20.56
CA GLY A 365 2.46 -29.57 -21.78
C GLY A 365 2.37 -31.03 -22.23
N ARG A 366 2.19 -31.97 -21.29
CA ARG A 366 2.04 -33.41 -21.59
C ARG A 366 0.67 -33.80 -22.14
N SER A 367 -0.36 -32.96 -21.96
CA SER A 367 -1.73 -33.23 -22.37
C SER A 367 -2.14 -32.64 -23.72
N ARG A 368 -1.19 -32.04 -24.49
CA ARG A 368 -1.42 -31.74 -25.91
C ARG A 368 -1.20 -33.01 -26.74
N PRO A 369 -2.23 -33.55 -27.44
CA PRO A 369 -2.01 -34.65 -28.38
C PRO A 369 -1.06 -34.18 -29.48
N LEU A 370 -0.08 -35.02 -29.82
CA LEU A 370 0.70 -34.85 -31.05
C LEU A 370 -0.29 -34.82 -32.21
N ALA A 371 -0.30 -33.72 -32.97
CA ALA A 371 -1.06 -33.66 -34.21
C ALA A 371 -0.64 -34.86 -35.09
N PRO A 372 -1.57 -35.60 -35.69
CA PRO A 372 -1.20 -36.72 -36.54
C PRO A 372 -0.37 -36.17 -37.71
N ALA A 373 0.79 -36.78 -37.94
CA ALA A 373 1.63 -36.47 -39.08
C ALA A 373 0.80 -36.71 -40.35
N SER A 374 0.53 -35.65 -41.10
CA SER A 374 -0.02 -35.76 -42.45
C SER A 374 1.08 -36.35 -43.34
N ASN A 375 0.89 -37.61 -43.75
CA ASN A 375 1.61 -38.25 -44.85
C ASN A 375 1.21 -37.63 -46.19
#